data_AF-A0A2X0QUU8-F1
#
_entry.id   AF-A0A2X0QUU8-F1
#
_cell.length_a   1.000
_cell.length_b   1.000
_cell.length_c   1.000
_cell.angle_alpha   90.00
_cell.angle_beta   90.00
_cell.angle_gamma   90.00
#
_symmetry.space_group_name_H-M   'P 1'
#
loop_
_entity.id
_entity.type
_entity.pdbx_description
1 polymer ?
#
loop_
_entity_poly.entity_id
_entity_poly.type
_entity_poly.pdbx_seq_one_letter_code
_entity_poly.pdbx_strand_id
1 'polypeptide(L)'
;MINVKKFEIEPVHREFPNLRQNFRNLLISNVNYFGNLESSKFKPIFPLKGNTTYERLGCIGYQPELNMLKAVVYVNQDTGYGSYLCGPGSEEYVRFFLSFDNGITWQDHGLSSFMVHNVVHGSRLEYAVEKKIDPPKKLCRIENLVRVRAILSWEVPPPVNPNWIPVWGNRVDATIQVEPLKLVKITDALKINPEILELIEPDQLLKVKKLDLPIEATAKAYKAAKVSPARAMHQLIQEVQANPAALAVMESNPNPAAASLIAFAKVYGIDLAGLIEQINEVGDGNQDFEQLTCIGMQPGTFVDQLVGVINVKKTIGYGGGLCSKGSREYIAYYLDFGSGWEYMGTASVGVNDINSIPADGLNYTAYLPVNLLKYRQHCTKPVLVKMRAILSWASPPPD
;
A
#
# COMPACT_ATOMS: atom_id res chain seq x y z
N MET A 1 -7.78 18.50 -13.98
CA MET A 1 -6.98 18.96 -12.81
C MET A 1 -7.83 18.83 -11.56
N ILE A 2 -7.57 17.82 -10.73
CA ILE A 2 -8.20 17.73 -9.40
C ILE A 2 -7.66 18.91 -8.60
N ASN A 3 -8.56 19.76 -8.11
CA ASN A 3 -8.21 20.89 -7.26
C ASN A 3 -7.83 20.36 -5.87
N VAL A 4 -6.63 19.79 -5.76
CA VAL A 4 -6.08 19.32 -4.48
C VAL A 4 -5.84 20.57 -3.65
N LYS A 5 -6.61 20.74 -2.57
CA LYS A 5 -6.41 21.83 -1.62
C LYS A 5 -4.94 21.82 -1.19
N LYS A 6 -4.25 22.93 -1.41
CA LYS A 6 -2.86 23.08 -0.98
C LYS A 6 -2.81 22.81 0.53
N PHE A 7 -1.82 22.02 0.97
CA PHE A 7 -1.61 21.80 2.39
C PHE A 7 -1.35 23.15 3.07
N GLU A 8 -2.05 23.39 4.18
CA GLU A 8 -1.88 24.54 5.05
C GLU A 8 -1.74 24.00 6.47
N ILE A 9 -0.73 24.49 7.20
CA ILE A 9 -0.57 24.14 8.61
C ILE A 9 -1.75 24.71 9.37
N GLU A 10 -2.55 23.82 9.97
CA GLU A 10 -3.70 24.23 10.76
C GLU A 10 -3.25 24.94 12.04
N PRO A 11 -3.91 26.06 12.43
CA PRO A 11 -3.65 26.71 13.70
C PRO A 11 -3.84 25.75 14.86
N VAL A 12 -2.84 25.69 15.74
CA VAL A 12 -2.89 24.84 16.93
C VAL A 12 -3.81 25.47 17.98
N HIS A 13 -4.73 24.69 18.55
CA HIS A 13 -5.55 25.14 19.66
C HIS A 13 -4.67 25.58 20.83
N ARG A 14 -4.96 26.74 21.43
CA ARG A 14 -4.10 27.43 22.41
C ARG A 14 -3.61 26.56 23.58
N GLU A 15 -4.39 25.54 23.96
CA GLU A 15 -4.09 24.67 25.10
C GLU A 15 -3.21 23.46 24.72
N PHE A 16 -3.17 23.08 23.44
CA PHE A 16 -2.48 21.87 23.00
C PHE A 16 -0.96 21.89 23.24
N PRO A 17 -0.22 23.00 23.03
CA PRO A 17 1.21 23.03 23.31
C PRO A 17 1.51 22.69 24.77
N ASN A 18 0.74 23.25 25.72
CA ASN A 18 0.90 22.99 27.14
C ASN A 18 0.53 21.54 27.51
N LEU A 19 -0.58 21.03 26.96
CA LEU A 19 -1.01 19.64 27.19
C LEU A 19 -0.02 18.62 26.65
N ARG A 20 0.56 18.89 25.47
CA ARG A 20 1.54 18.02 24.83
C ARG A 20 2.87 18.06 25.57
N GLN A 21 3.40 19.26 25.88
CA GLN A 21 4.65 19.41 26.63
C GLN A 21 4.60 18.73 28.02
N ASN A 22 3.45 18.76 28.69
CA ASN A 22 3.28 18.17 30.03
C ASN A 22 2.62 16.79 30.01
N PHE A 23 2.49 16.14 28.86
CA PHE A 23 1.62 14.98 28.67
C PHE A 23 1.85 13.87 29.72
N ARG A 24 3.10 13.45 29.94
CA ARG A 24 3.45 12.43 30.94
C ARG A 24 3.11 12.87 32.36
N ASN A 25 3.38 14.12 32.73
CA ASN A 25 3.07 14.65 34.05
C ASN A 25 1.55 14.70 34.30
N LEU A 26 0.76 15.03 33.28
CA LEU A 26 -0.70 15.02 33.36
C LEU A 26 -1.28 13.61 33.51
N LEU A 27 -0.67 12.61 32.86
CA LEU A 27 -1.03 11.20 33.07
C LEU A 27 -0.66 10.70 34.48
N ILE A 28 0.44 11.17 35.07
CA ILE A 28 0.80 10.85 36.46
C ILE A 28 -0.19 11.46 37.45
N SER A 29 -0.60 12.72 37.24
CA SER A 29 -1.55 13.38 38.13
C SER A 29 -2.96 12.77 38.08
N ASN A 30 -3.35 12.24 36.91
CA ASN A 30 -4.56 11.45 36.73
C ASN A 30 -4.38 10.51 35.53
N VAL A 31 -4.36 9.19 35.76
CA VAL A 31 -4.17 8.21 34.68
C VAL A 31 -5.26 8.25 33.59
N ASN A 32 -6.42 8.84 33.89
CA ASN A 32 -7.50 9.10 32.94
C ASN A 32 -7.66 10.59 32.63
N TYR A 33 -6.61 11.40 32.78
CA TYR A 33 -6.66 12.86 32.57
C TYR A 33 -7.39 13.22 31.27
N PHE A 34 -7.06 12.53 30.18
CA PHE A 34 -7.63 12.76 28.85
C PHE A 34 -8.88 11.94 28.52
N GLY A 35 -9.32 11.09 29.45
CA GLY A 35 -10.51 10.26 29.28
C GLY A 35 -10.35 9.08 28.33
N ASN A 36 -9.15 8.78 27.83
CA ASN A 36 -8.90 7.79 26.79
C ASN A 36 -8.81 6.33 27.28
N LEU A 37 -9.04 6.08 28.57
CA LEU A 37 -9.13 4.73 29.12
C LEU A 37 -10.60 4.28 29.20
N GLU A 38 -10.92 3.13 28.62
CA GLU A 38 -12.30 2.60 28.58
C GLU A 38 -12.84 2.24 29.98
N SER A 39 -11.98 1.78 30.89
CA SER A 39 -12.36 1.31 32.23
C SER A 39 -11.47 1.94 33.31
N SER A 40 -11.65 3.23 33.56
CA SER A 40 -10.93 3.92 34.64
C SER A 40 -11.85 4.36 35.78
N LYS A 41 -11.36 4.23 37.02
CA LYS A 41 -12.02 4.75 38.23
C LYS A 41 -11.87 6.28 38.38
N PHE A 42 -10.93 6.89 37.64
CA PHE A 42 -10.67 8.33 37.68
C PHE A 42 -11.52 9.05 36.64
N LYS A 43 -12.16 10.16 37.03
CA LYS A 43 -12.90 11.02 36.09
C LYS A 43 -11.92 11.78 35.19
N PRO A 44 -12.25 11.99 33.90
CA PRO A 44 -11.42 12.79 33.02
C PRO A 44 -11.42 14.26 33.43
N ILE A 45 -10.28 14.93 33.22
CA ILE A 45 -10.08 16.35 33.52
C ILE A 45 -10.15 17.17 32.23
N PHE A 46 -9.44 16.74 31.19
CA PHE A 46 -9.47 17.36 29.86
C PHE A 46 -9.74 16.31 28.78
N PRO A 47 -11.00 15.94 28.51
CA PRO A 47 -11.32 14.91 27.53
C PRO A 47 -10.75 15.24 26.13
N LEU A 48 -9.82 14.41 25.66
CA LEU A 48 -9.19 14.55 24.35
C LEU A 48 -8.81 13.15 23.84
N LYS A 49 -9.30 12.79 22.65
CA LYS A 49 -8.99 11.52 21.98
C LYS A 49 -8.92 11.74 20.48
N GLY A 50 -8.05 10.99 19.82
CA GLY A 50 -7.94 10.95 18.36
C GLY A 50 -7.48 12.28 17.76
N ASN A 51 -6.75 13.11 18.50
CA ASN A 51 -6.34 14.41 18.00
C ASN A 51 -5.21 14.26 16.98
N THR A 52 -5.43 14.74 15.76
CA THR A 52 -4.45 14.66 14.66
C THR A 52 -3.85 16.00 14.25
N THR A 53 -3.89 17.00 15.14
CA THR A 53 -3.38 18.35 14.85
C THR A 53 -1.87 18.35 14.58
N TYR A 54 -1.12 17.50 15.29
CA TYR A 54 0.32 17.34 15.14
C TYR A 54 0.68 16.23 14.15
N GLU A 55 0.19 15.01 14.40
CA GLU A 55 0.46 13.85 13.57
C GLU A 55 -0.80 13.09 13.18
N ARG A 56 -0.75 12.42 12.03
CA ARG A 56 -1.83 11.59 11.54
C ARG A 56 -1.30 10.35 10.84
N LEU A 57 -1.82 9.18 11.20
CA LEU A 57 -1.69 7.99 10.39
C LEU A 57 -2.58 8.14 9.15
N GLY A 58 -1.95 8.21 7.98
CA GLY A 58 -2.62 8.46 6.71
C GLY A 58 -3.20 7.20 6.09
N CYS A 59 -2.39 6.16 5.96
CA CYS A 59 -2.68 4.97 5.16
C CYS A 59 -1.84 3.77 5.64
N ILE A 60 -2.28 2.57 5.25
CA ILE A 60 -1.58 1.31 5.50
C ILE A 60 -1.60 0.52 4.19
N GLY A 61 -0.45 -0.01 3.78
CA GLY A 61 -0.32 -0.93 2.67
C GLY A 61 0.43 -2.20 3.06
N TYR A 62 0.26 -3.25 2.27
CA TYR A 62 0.93 -4.54 2.48
C TYR A 62 1.71 -4.97 1.25
N GLN A 63 2.92 -5.48 1.47
CA GLN A 63 3.75 -6.10 0.45
C GLN A 63 3.61 -7.63 0.64
N PRO A 64 2.80 -8.33 -0.19
CA PRO A 64 2.50 -9.75 -0.01
C PRO A 64 3.70 -10.67 -0.17
N GLU A 65 4.61 -10.38 -1.10
CA GLU A 65 5.80 -11.19 -1.38
C GLU A 65 6.82 -11.18 -0.23
N LEU A 66 6.81 -10.12 0.60
CA LEU A 66 7.74 -9.95 1.73
C LEU A 66 7.07 -10.03 3.11
N ASN A 67 5.76 -10.28 3.14
CA ASN A 67 4.92 -10.20 4.33
C ASN A 67 5.16 -8.92 5.15
N MET A 68 5.21 -7.76 4.50
CA MET A 68 5.59 -6.50 5.12
C MET A 68 4.43 -5.50 5.11
N LEU A 69 3.97 -5.07 6.27
CA LEU A 69 3.10 -3.90 6.40
C LEU A 69 3.94 -2.64 6.33
N LYS A 70 3.40 -1.62 5.67
CA LYS A 70 3.91 -0.25 5.65
C LYS A 70 2.78 0.68 6.07
N ALA A 71 3.07 1.64 6.94
CA ALA A 71 2.11 2.68 7.28
C ALA A 71 2.77 4.06 7.18
N VAL A 72 2.06 5.03 6.59
CA VAL A 72 2.57 6.39 6.41
C VAL A 72 1.93 7.31 7.43
N VAL A 73 2.78 8.04 8.16
CA VAL A 73 2.44 9.03 9.17
C VAL A 73 2.79 10.42 8.64
N TYR A 74 1.82 11.33 8.72
CA TYR A 74 1.96 12.73 8.39
C TYR A 74 2.29 13.52 9.64
N VAL A 75 3.33 14.34 9.56
CA VAL A 75 3.74 15.30 10.58
C VAL A 75 3.37 16.69 10.06
N ASN A 76 2.40 17.32 10.72
CA ASN A 76 1.70 18.49 10.21
C ASN A 76 2.24 19.81 10.77
N GLN A 77 2.86 19.78 11.96
CA GLN A 77 3.38 20.97 12.63
C GLN A 77 4.92 21.03 12.53
N ASP A 78 5.48 22.23 12.71
CA ASP A 78 6.94 22.46 12.75
C ASP A 78 7.54 22.20 14.14
N THR A 79 6.71 22.23 15.18
CA THR A 79 7.11 22.10 16.58
C THR A 79 6.16 21.21 17.37
N GLY A 80 6.60 20.76 18.55
CA GLY A 80 5.83 19.86 19.42
C GLY A 80 6.38 18.44 19.52
N TYR A 81 7.59 18.20 19.00
CA TYR A 81 8.23 16.88 18.91
C TYR A 81 9.51 16.81 19.74
N GLY A 82 9.45 17.30 20.98
CA GLY A 82 10.54 17.21 21.97
C GLY A 82 11.70 18.19 21.74
N SER A 83 12.36 18.15 20.57
CA SER A 83 13.50 19.02 20.26
C SER A 83 13.71 19.19 18.75
N TYR A 84 14.64 20.06 18.36
CA TYR A 84 15.18 20.09 16.99
C TYR A 84 16.05 18.85 16.70
N LEU A 85 16.46 18.68 15.44
CA LEU A 85 17.18 17.50 14.91
C LEU A 85 18.47 17.08 15.64
N CYS A 86 19.14 17.98 16.36
CA CYS A 86 20.34 17.64 17.13
C CYS A 86 20.05 17.13 18.55
N GLY A 87 18.79 17.20 18.99
CA GLY A 87 18.36 16.71 20.28
C GLY A 87 17.67 15.34 20.16
N PRO A 88 17.04 14.87 21.25
CA PRO A 88 16.43 13.55 21.29
C PRO A 88 15.16 13.42 20.45
N GLY A 89 14.44 14.51 20.13
CA GLY A 89 13.15 14.43 19.45
C GLY A 89 12.04 13.85 20.33
N SER A 90 10.99 13.33 19.69
CA SER A 90 9.94 12.52 20.33
C SER A 90 9.66 11.27 19.51
N GLU A 91 9.14 10.24 20.17
CA GLU A 91 8.89 8.95 19.53
C GLU A 91 7.43 8.82 19.10
N GLU A 92 7.21 8.41 17.85
CA GLU A 92 5.91 8.04 17.31
C GLU A 92 5.80 6.52 17.30
N TYR A 93 4.75 5.98 17.91
CA TYR A 93 4.50 4.54 17.96
C TYR A 93 3.34 4.16 17.05
N VAL A 94 3.49 3.07 16.30
CA VAL A 94 2.41 2.45 15.52
C VAL A 94 2.27 1.00 15.95
N ARG A 95 1.11 0.63 16.51
CA ARG A 95 0.78 -0.77 16.83
C ARG A 95 -0.10 -1.35 15.74
N PHE A 96 0.18 -2.57 15.32
CA PHE A 96 -0.57 -3.28 14.29
C PHE A 96 -1.37 -4.44 14.86
N PHE A 97 -2.60 -4.59 14.39
CA PHE A 97 -3.47 -5.72 14.67
C PHE A 97 -3.97 -6.33 13.36
N LEU A 98 -4.13 -7.65 13.34
CA LEU A 98 -4.74 -8.38 12.22
C LEU A 98 -6.04 -9.04 12.66
N SER A 99 -7.02 -9.06 11.77
CA SER A 99 -8.27 -9.82 11.95
C SER A 99 -8.52 -10.72 10.74
N PHE A 100 -8.73 -12.00 11.05
CA PHE A 100 -8.96 -13.07 10.08
C PHE A 100 -10.44 -13.45 9.94
N ASP A 101 -11.32 -12.77 10.69
CA ASP A 101 -12.76 -12.98 10.76
C ASP A 101 -13.53 -11.68 10.50
N ASN A 102 -12.99 -10.84 9.59
CA ASN A 102 -13.59 -9.59 9.13
C ASN A 102 -13.83 -8.54 10.23
N GLY A 103 -12.96 -8.51 11.24
CA GLY A 103 -12.92 -7.48 12.29
C GLY A 103 -13.64 -7.87 13.59
N ILE A 104 -14.10 -9.13 13.72
CA ILE A 104 -14.76 -9.63 14.94
C ILE A 104 -13.72 -9.81 16.05
N THR A 105 -12.61 -10.48 15.75
CA THR A 105 -11.47 -10.64 16.66
C THR A 105 -10.19 -10.07 16.06
N TRP A 106 -9.33 -9.53 16.92
CA TRP A 106 -8.09 -8.88 16.52
C TRP A 106 -6.91 -9.48 17.28
N GLN A 107 -5.86 -9.83 16.55
CA GLN A 107 -4.62 -10.34 17.09
C GLN A 107 -3.57 -9.23 17.03
N ASP A 108 -2.84 -9.03 18.12
CA ASP A 108 -1.72 -8.09 18.15
C ASP A 108 -0.54 -8.64 17.34
N HIS A 109 -0.01 -7.82 16.44
CA HIS A 109 1.21 -8.11 15.70
C HIS A 109 2.37 -7.23 16.15
N GLY A 110 2.18 -6.41 17.18
CA GLY A 110 3.22 -5.66 17.86
C GLY A 110 3.40 -4.23 17.34
N LEU A 111 4.46 -3.61 17.85
CA LEU A 111 4.79 -2.20 17.63
C LEU A 111 5.89 -2.02 16.57
N SER A 112 5.87 -0.84 15.97
CA SER A 112 6.99 -0.18 15.30
C SER A 112 7.03 1.27 15.78
N SER A 113 8.19 1.92 15.68
CA SER A 113 8.34 3.33 16.04
C SER A 113 9.39 4.03 15.20
N PHE A 114 9.35 5.36 15.25
CA PHE A 114 10.36 6.23 14.63
C PHE A 114 10.42 7.56 15.38
N MET A 115 11.54 8.26 15.21
CA MET A 115 11.78 9.54 15.86
C MET A 115 11.35 10.71 14.97
N VAL A 116 10.64 11.65 15.56
CA VAL A 116 10.24 12.92 14.94
C VAL A 116 10.87 14.07 15.69
N HIS A 117 11.20 15.15 14.97
CA HIS A 117 11.86 16.33 15.51
C HIS A 117 11.16 17.59 15.03
N ASN A 118 11.39 18.70 15.73
CA ASN A 118 11.01 20.02 15.27
C ASN A 118 11.82 20.38 14.03
N VAL A 119 11.14 20.61 12.91
CA VAL A 119 11.73 21.00 11.64
C VAL A 119 10.78 22.01 11.01
N VAL A 120 11.27 23.19 10.65
CA VAL A 120 10.47 24.18 9.92
C VAL A 120 10.29 23.71 8.49
N HIS A 121 9.06 23.53 8.03
CA HIS A 121 8.76 23.08 6.67
C HIS A 121 7.62 23.88 6.03
N GLY A 122 7.55 23.84 4.70
CA GLY A 122 6.49 24.50 3.94
C GLY A 122 5.30 23.60 3.60
N SER A 123 5.31 22.35 4.06
CA SER A 123 4.32 21.30 3.78
C SER A 123 4.53 20.14 4.74
N ARG A 124 3.50 19.32 5.03
CA ARG A 124 3.63 18.13 5.89
C ARG A 124 4.84 17.26 5.54
N LEU A 125 5.48 16.70 6.55
CA LEU A 125 6.48 15.64 6.38
C LEU A 125 5.75 14.28 6.39
N GLU A 126 6.15 13.37 5.50
CA GLU A 126 5.50 12.06 5.36
C GLU A 126 6.51 10.95 5.65
N TYR A 127 6.41 10.36 6.84
CA TYR A 127 7.27 9.28 7.29
C TYR A 127 6.59 7.93 7.10
N ALA A 128 7.34 6.90 6.76
CA ALA A 128 6.82 5.54 6.73
C ALA A 128 7.45 4.68 7.82
N VAL A 129 6.66 3.76 8.38
CA VAL A 129 7.11 2.71 9.30
C VAL A 129 6.77 1.36 8.71
N GLU A 130 7.55 0.34 9.08
CA GLU A 130 7.31 -1.02 8.61
C GLU A 130 7.05 -1.99 9.74
N LYS A 131 6.28 -3.04 9.43
CA LYS A 131 6.10 -4.19 10.32
C LYS A 131 6.05 -5.48 9.53
N LYS A 132 7.05 -6.34 9.75
CA LYS A 132 7.02 -7.72 9.24
C LYS A 132 5.95 -8.50 10.00
N ILE A 133 5.13 -9.23 9.27
CA ILE A 133 4.10 -10.12 9.79
C ILE A 133 4.27 -11.53 9.20
N ASP A 134 3.55 -12.50 9.73
CA ASP A 134 3.52 -13.86 9.17
C ASP A 134 2.08 -14.42 9.20
N PRO A 135 1.18 -13.87 8.36
CA PRO A 135 -0.20 -14.32 8.34
C PRO A 135 -0.30 -15.73 7.73
N PRO A 136 -1.18 -16.60 8.24
CA PRO A 136 -1.43 -17.91 7.64
C PRO A 136 -1.80 -17.79 6.16
N LYS A 137 -1.09 -18.51 5.30
CA LYS A 137 -1.32 -18.53 3.84
C LYS A 137 -2.31 -19.62 3.47
N LYS A 138 -3.06 -19.41 2.38
CA LYS A 138 -4.03 -20.37 1.83
C LYS A 138 -3.63 -20.78 0.42
N LEU A 139 -4.25 -21.84 -0.09
CA LEU A 139 -4.13 -22.21 -1.50
C LEU A 139 -4.63 -21.08 -2.41
N CYS A 140 -4.07 -20.96 -3.62
CA CYS A 140 -4.43 -19.90 -4.58
C CYS A 140 -5.89 -19.96 -5.06
N ARG A 141 -6.63 -21.01 -4.72
CA ARG A 141 -8.07 -21.14 -5.03
C ARG A 141 -8.96 -20.52 -3.95
N ILE A 142 -8.38 -20.09 -2.83
CA ILE A 142 -9.10 -19.52 -1.69
C ILE A 142 -8.58 -18.10 -1.46
N GLU A 143 -9.46 -17.13 -1.61
CA GLU A 143 -9.15 -15.73 -1.31
C GLU A 143 -8.82 -15.57 0.18
N ASN A 144 -7.72 -14.88 0.47
CA ASN A 144 -7.23 -14.70 1.84
C ASN A 144 -7.09 -13.21 2.14
N LEU A 145 -8.23 -12.57 2.38
CA LEU A 145 -8.31 -11.18 2.75
C LEU A 145 -8.25 -11.04 4.28
N VAL A 146 -7.42 -10.14 4.75
CA VAL A 146 -7.18 -9.90 6.18
C VAL A 146 -7.41 -8.42 6.47
N ARG A 147 -8.12 -8.12 7.56
CA ARG A 147 -8.23 -6.73 8.02
C ARG A 147 -7.01 -6.39 8.85
N VAL A 148 -6.44 -5.23 8.57
CA VAL A 148 -5.35 -4.63 9.33
C VAL A 148 -5.91 -3.42 10.04
N ARG A 149 -5.48 -3.23 11.27
CA ARG A 149 -5.72 -2.03 12.05
C ARG A 149 -4.40 -1.54 12.58
N ALA A 150 -4.09 -0.28 12.35
CA ALA A 150 -2.92 0.36 12.95
C ALA A 150 -3.34 1.57 13.78
N ILE A 151 -2.69 1.71 14.94
CA ILE A 151 -2.95 2.80 15.89
C ILE A 151 -1.66 3.58 16.06
N LEU A 152 -1.66 4.84 15.64
CA LEU A 152 -0.59 5.81 15.88
C LEU A 152 -0.80 6.46 17.25
N SER A 153 0.26 6.57 18.05
CA SER A 153 0.26 7.32 19.29
C SER A 153 1.60 7.98 19.53
N TRP A 154 1.57 9.28 19.82
CA TRP A 154 2.74 10.04 20.20
C TRP A 154 3.15 9.77 21.65
N GLU A 155 4.45 9.60 21.90
CA GLU A 155 5.16 9.57 23.19
C GLU A 155 4.82 8.41 24.15
N VAL A 156 3.64 7.81 24.00
CA VAL A 156 3.13 6.69 24.78
C VAL A 156 2.75 5.56 23.82
N PRO A 157 3.34 4.36 23.97
CA PRO A 157 3.03 3.23 23.09
C PRO A 157 1.58 2.79 23.25
N PRO A 158 0.86 2.51 22.15
CA PRO A 158 -0.49 1.95 22.22
C PRO A 158 -0.49 0.63 23.02
N PRO A 159 -1.50 0.40 23.89
CA PRO A 159 -1.66 -0.87 24.58
C PRO A 159 -2.09 -1.99 23.61
N VAL A 160 -2.08 -3.24 24.09
CA VAL A 160 -2.61 -4.41 23.37
C VAL A 160 -4.15 -4.41 23.42
N ASN A 161 -4.77 -3.33 22.95
CA ASN A 161 -6.21 -3.20 22.81
C ASN A 161 -6.52 -2.60 21.43
N PRO A 162 -7.13 -3.35 20.51
CA PRO A 162 -7.44 -2.89 19.15
C PRO A 162 -8.48 -1.76 19.12
N ASN A 163 -9.26 -1.57 20.18
CA ASN A 163 -10.28 -0.54 20.27
C ASN A 163 -9.79 0.74 20.95
N TRP A 164 -8.57 0.72 21.51
CA TRP A 164 -7.99 1.89 22.16
C TRP A 164 -7.84 3.06 21.20
N ILE A 165 -8.20 4.26 21.66
CA ILE A 165 -8.08 5.50 20.92
C ILE A 165 -7.01 6.35 21.62
N PRO A 166 -5.95 6.77 20.91
CA PRO A 166 -4.89 7.59 21.48
C PRO A 166 -5.40 8.98 21.87
N VAL A 167 -4.65 9.71 22.69
CA VAL A 167 -4.91 11.15 22.91
C VAL A 167 -4.46 11.94 21.68
N TRP A 168 -3.21 11.72 21.27
CA TRP A 168 -2.55 12.31 20.11
C TRP A 168 -2.24 11.23 19.09
N GLY A 169 -2.79 11.36 17.88
CA GLY A 169 -2.77 10.35 16.83
C GLY A 169 -4.17 9.82 16.50
N ASN A 170 -4.22 8.77 15.69
CA ASN A 170 -5.47 8.14 15.25
C ASN A 170 -5.28 6.67 14.91
N ARG A 171 -6.40 6.05 14.56
CA ARG A 171 -6.46 4.69 14.02
C ARG A 171 -6.78 4.73 12.52
N VAL A 172 -6.20 3.78 11.79
CA VAL A 172 -6.57 3.47 10.39
C VAL A 172 -6.80 1.98 10.29
N ASP A 173 -7.86 1.61 9.59
CA ASP A 173 -8.14 0.23 9.20
C ASP A 173 -7.92 0.11 7.69
N ALA A 174 -7.47 -1.06 7.23
CA ALA A 174 -7.29 -1.39 5.83
C ALA A 174 -7.57 -2.87 5.60
N THR A 175 -7.92 -3.25 4.37
CA THR A 175 -7.97 -4.66 3.97
C THR A 175 -6.79 -4.99 3.07
N ILE A 176 -6.13 -6.12 3.32
CA ILE A 176 -4.95 -6.58 2.58
C ILE A 176 -5.22 -7.98 2.01
N GLN A 177 -4.48 -8.35 0.96
CA GLN A 177 -4.50 -9.70 0.42
C GLN A 177 -3.20 -10.43 0.75
N VAL A 178 -3.32 -11.58 1.43
CA VAL A 178 -2.18 -12.43 1.78
C VAL A 178 -1.84 -13.36 0.63
N GLU A 179 -0.59 -13.32 0.17
CA GLU A 179 -0.10 -14.15 -0.94
C GLU A 179 -0.41 -15.65 -0.73
N PRO A 180 -0.85 -16.37 -1.77
CA PRO A 180 -1.06 -17.81 -1.69
C PRO A 180 0.21 -18.60 -1.33
N LEU A 181 -0.01 -19.84 -0.89
CA LEU A 181 1.05 -20.84 -0.73
C LEU A 181 1.78 -21.07 -2.06
N LYS A 182 3.11 -20.99 -2.00
CA LYS A 182 4.03 -21.31 -3.12
C LYS A 182 4.41 -22.80 -3.14
N LEU A 183 4.36 -23.43 -1.97
CA LEU A 183 4.64 -24.84 -1.74
C LEU A 183 3.43 -25.46 -1.04
N VAL A 184 2.98 -26.62 -1.51
CA VAL A 184 1.83 -27.35 -0.95
C VAL A 184 2.23 -28.80 -0.77
N LYS A 185 1.74 -29.47 0.28
CA LYS A 185 1.95 -30.91 0.39
C LYS A 185 1.16 -31.62 -0.70
N ILE A 186 1.71 -32.73 -1.20
CA ILE A 186 1.04 -33.58 -2.18
C ILE A 186 -0.38 -33.96 -1.70
N THR A 187 -0.50 -34.31 -0.42
CA THR A 187 -1.76 -34.70 0.24
C THR A 187 -2.78 -33.57 0.39
N ASP A 188 -2.32 -32.34 0.55
CA ASP A 188 -3.21 -31.16 0.63
C ASP A 188 -3.73 -30.74 -0.76
N ALA A 189 -2.96 -31.04 -1.81
CA ALA A 189 -3.25 -30.63 -3.18
C ALA A 189 -4.11 -31.64 -3.95
N LEU A 190 -3.96 -32.93 -3.66
CA LEU A 190 -4.57 -34.02 -4.40
C LEU A 190 -5.31 -34.97 -3.46
N LYS A 191 -6.49 -35.44 -3.89
CA LYS A 191 -7.10 -36.61 -3.29
C LYS A 191 -6.36 -37.84 -3.81
N ILE A 192 -5.61 -38.52 -2.94
CA ILE A 192 -4.76 -39.65 -3.30
C ILE A 192 -5.35 -40.91 -2.67
N ASN A 193 -5.37 -42.00 -3.44
CA ASN A 193 -5.76 -43.31 -2.92
C ASN A 193 -4.79 -43.70 -1.77
N PRO A 194 -5.30 -44.13 -0.60
CA PRO A 194 -4.47 -44.60 0.51
C PRO A 194 -3.34 -45.57 0.11
N GLU A 195 -3.58 -46.50 -0.81
CA GLU A 195 -2.54 -47.45 -1.28
C GLU A 195 -1.36 -46.75 -1.99
N ILE A 196 -1.64 -45.66 -2.73
CA ILE A 196 -0.60 -44.86 -3.38
C ILE A 196 0.12 -43.99 -2.35
N LEU A 197 -0.56 -43.59 -1.28
CA LEU A 197 0.01 -42.76 -0.22
C LEU A 197 1.14 -43.50 0.52
N GLU A 198 1.06 -44.83 0.65
CA GLU A 198 2.13 -45.66 1.21
C GLU A 198 3.37 -45.75 0.30
N LEU A 199 3.23 -45.42 -0.99
CA LEU A 199 4.30 -45.51 -1.99
C LEU A 199 5.01 -44.18 -2.25
N ILE A 200 4.57 -43.09 -1.62
CA ILE A 200 5.13 -41.74 -1.79
C ILE A 200 5.49 -41.11 -0.44
N GLU A 201 6.35 -40.10 -0.46
CA GLU A 201 6.62 -39.28 0.72
C GLU A 201 5.47 -38.27 0.93
N PRO A 202 4.61 -38.42 1.96
CA PRO A 202 3.41 -37.60 2.12
C PRO A 202 3.71 -36.13 2.42
N ASP A 203 4.90 -35.85 2.97
CA ASP A 203 5.39 -34.50 3.26
C ASP A 203 6.15 -33.86 2.10
N GLN A 204 6.24 -34.53 0.94
CA GLN A 204 6.84 -33.94 -0.24
C GLN A 204 6.08 -32.67 -0.66
N LEU A 205 6.83 -31.59 -0.83
CA LEU A 205 6.29 -30.28 -1.21
C LEU A 205 6.29 -30.12 -2.74
N LEU A 206 5.13 -29.79 -3.29
CA LEU A 206 4.97 -29.40 -4.68
C LEU A 206 5.01 -27.88 -4.82
N LYS A 207 5.78 -27.39 -5.79
CA LYS A 207 5.77 -25.99 -6.19
C LYS A 207 4.51 -25.66 -6.99
N VAL A 208 3.72 -24.71 -6.51
CA VAL A 208 2.53 -24.23 -7.20
C VAL A 208 2.96 -23.28 -8.32
N LYS A 209 2.70 -23.66 -9.57
CA LYS A 209 2.96 -22.82 -10.75
C LYS A 209 1.79 -21.86 -10.97
N LYS A 210 2.09 -20.59 -11.21
CA LYS A 210 1.11 -19.61 -11.71
C LYS A 210 0.73 -19.93 -13.16
N LEU A 211 -0.56 -19.90 -13.46
CA LEU A 211 -1.10 -20.22 -14.78
C LEU A 211 -1.06 -19.01 -15.72
N ASP A 212 -0.77 -19.27 -16.98
CA ASP A 212 -1.05 -18.38 -18.09
C ASP A 212 -2.49 -18.61 -18.53
N LEU A 213 -3.31 -17.56 -18.55
CA LEU A 213 -4.72 -17.68 -18.92
C LEU A 213 -4.89 -17.60 -20.45
N PRO A 214 -5.76 -18.43 -21.05
CA PRO A 214 -6.08 -18.31 -22.47
C PRO A 214 -6.71 -16.96 -22.79
N ILE A 215 -6.20 -16.28 -23.82
CA ILE A 215 -6.63 -14.93 -24.22
C ILE A 215 -8.14 -14.84 -24.43
N GLU A 216 -8.74 -15.78 -25.16
CA GLU A 216 -10.19 -15.75 -25.41
C GLU A 216 -11.02 -15.95 -24.15
N ALA A 217 -10.55 -16.77 -23.21
CA ALA A 217 -11.25 -17.00 -21.94
C ALA A 217 -11.21 -15.74 -21.07
N THR A 218 -10.04 -15.09 -20.98
CA THR A 218 -9.87 -13.81 -20.29
C THR A 218 -10.75 -12.73 -20.93
N ALA A 219 -10.76 -12.62 -22.25
CA ALA A 219 -11.59 -11.65 -22.97
C ALA A 219 -13.09 -11.85 -22.72
N LYS A 220 -13.57 -13.10 -22.73
CA LYS A 220 -14.97 -13.42 -22.43
C LYS A 220 -15.33 -13.06 -20.99
N ALA A 221 -14.47 -13.38 -20.03
CA ALA A 221 -14.67 -13.06 -18.62
C ALA A 221 -14.74 -11.54 -18.40
N TYR A 222 -13.81 -10.79 -18.98
CA TYR A 222 -13.77 -9.33 -18.87
C TYR A 222 -14.97 -8.66 -19.55
N LYS A 223 -15.38 -9.16 -20.73
CA LYS A 223 -16.57 -8.66 -21.43
C LYS A 223 -17.83 -8.90 -20.60
N ALA A 224 -17.98 -10.10 -20.04
CA ALA A 224 -19.12 -10.44 -19.17
C ALA A 224 -19.18 -9.54 -17.92
N ALA A 225 -18.01 -9.21 -17.36
CA ALA A 225 -17.89 -8.30 -16.22
C ALA A 225 -17.88 -6.81 -16.60
N LYS A 226 -18.06 -6.47 -17.89
CA LYS A 226 -18.10 -5.10 -18.41
C LYS A 226 -16.83 -4.29 -18.13
N VAL A 227 -15.67 -4.95 -18.11
CA VAL A 227 -14.37 -4.24 -18.09
C VAL A 227 -14.22 -3.49 -19.41
N SER A 228 -13.85 -2.21 -19.36
CA SER A 228 -13.71 -1.38 -20.57
C SER A 228 -12.68 -1.97 -21.53
N PRO A 229 -12.88 -1.85 -22.86
CA PRO A 229 -11.90 -2.33 -23.85
C PRO A 229 -10.50 -1.74 -23.62
N ALA A 230 -10.43 -0.44 -23.29
CA ALA A 230 -9.19 0.24 -22.94
C ALA A 230 -8.46 -0.48 -21.79
N ARG A 231 -9.11 -0.74 -20.64
CA ARG A 231 -8.47 -1.49 -19.54
C ARG A 231 -8.11 -2.92 -19.95
N ALA A 232 -9.04 -3.60 -20.61
CA ALA A 232 -8.95 -5.01 -20.92
C ALA A 232 -7.78 -5.37 -21.84
N MET A 233 -7.45 -4.46 -22.78
CA MET A 233 -6.42 -4.69 -23.80
C MET A 233 -5.17 -3.83 -23.62
N HIS A 234 -5.12 -2.93 -22.64
CA HIS A 234 -4.01 -1.97 -22.51
C HIS A 234 -2.63 -2.64 -22.38
N GLN A 235 -2.49 -3.75 -21.65
CA GLN A 235 -1.21 -4.47 -21.60
C GLN A 235 -0.76 -4.95 -22.98
N LEU A 236 -1.66 -5.58 -23.75
CA LEU A 236 -1.35 -6.04 -25.11
C LEU A 236 -1.02 -4.88 -26.04
N ILE A 237 -1.68 -3.74 -25.88
CA ILE A 237 -1.43 -2.54 -26.66
C ILE A 237 -0.05 -1.97 -26.37
N GLN A 238 0.35 -1.89 -25.10
CA GLN A 238 1.69 -1.44 -24.70
C GLN A 238 2.77 -2.37 -25.27
N GLU A 239 2.57 -3.68 -25.19
CA GLU A 239 3.51 -4.67 -25.76
C GLU A 239 3.65 -4.52 -27.29
N VAL A 240 2.55 -4.23 -27.99
CA VAL A 240 2.55 -3.98 -29.44
C VAL A 240 3.18 -2.61 -29.77
N GLN A 241 2.90 -1.56 -29.01
CA GLN A 241 3.47 -0.22 -29.18
C GLN A 241 4.98 -0.19 -28.94
N ALA A 242 5.49 -0.98 -27.99
CA ALA A 242 6.91 -1.13 -27.74
C ALA A 242 7.65 -1.79 -28.92
N ASN A 243 6.94 -2.41 -29.86
CA ASN A 243 7.51 -3.00 -31.07
C ASN A 243 6.67 -2.63 -32.32
N PRO A 244 6.75 -1.36 -32.80
CA PRO A 244 5.95 -0.88 -33.92
C PRO A 244 6.18 -1.65 -35.22
N ALA A 245 7.40 -2.18 -35.41
CA ALA A 245 7.73 -3.02 -36.56
C ALA A 245 6.87 -4.29 -36.61
N ALA A 246 6.43 -4.80 -35.45
CA ALA A 246 5.54 -5.95 -35.41
C ALA A 246 4.12 -5.65 -35.90
N LEU A 247 3.64 -4.40 -35.85
CA LEU A 247 2.38 -3.99 -36.46
C LEU A 247 2.43 -4.14 -37.99
N ALA A 248 3.56 -3.81 -38.62
CA ALA A 248 3.72 -3.82 -40.06
C ALA A 248 3.75 -5.25 -40.68
N VAL A 249 4.02 -6.28 -39.88
CA VAL A 249 4.00 -7.70 -40.29
C VAL A 249 2.85 -8.49 -39.66
N MET A 250 1.87 -7.83 -39.02
CA MET A 250 0.70 -8.49 -38.39
C MET A 250 -0.08 -9.39 -39.35
N GLU A 251 -0.19 -9.01 -40.62
CA GLU A 251 -0.95 -9.76 -41.62
C GLU A 251 -0.20 -11.00 -42.14
N SER A 252 1.13 -11.02 -42.07
CA SER A 252 1.98 -12.05 -42.68
C SER A 252 2.69 -12.95 -41.67
N ASN A 253 3.02 -12.45 -40.49
CA ASN A 253 3.62 -13.20 -39.38
C ASN A 253 3.36 -12.47 -38.05
N PRO A 254 2.16 -12.61 -37.45
CA PRO A 254 1.81 -11.84 -36.27
C PRO A 254 2.69 -12.24 -35.09
N ASN A 255 3.28 -11.25 -34.41
CA ASN A 255 3.87 -11.52 -33.10
C ASN A 255 2.76 -11.99 -32.12
N PRO A 256 3.10 -12.75 -31.07
CA PRO A 256 2.08 -13.31 -30.17
C PRO A 256 1.17 -12.25 -29.51
N ALA A 257 1.69 -11.07 -29.20
CA ALA A 257 0.94 -9.98 -28.57
C ALA A 257 -0.11 -9.38 -29.53
N ALA A 258 0.26 -9.17 -30.79
CA ALA A 258 -0.62 -8.63 -31.82
C ALA A 258 -1.73 -9.62 -32.21
N ALA A 259 -1.41 -10.92 -32.34
CA ALA A 259 -2.41 -11.96 -32.52
C ALA A 259 -3.40 -12.00 -31.34
N SER A 260 -2.87 -11.88 -30.11
CA SER A 260 -3.68 -11.85 -28.89
C SER A 260 -4.58 -10.61 -28.86
N LEU A 261 -4.08 -9.43 -29.24
CA LEU A 261 -4.84 -8.19 -29.31
C LEU A 261 -6.02 -8.31 -30.28
N ILE A 262 -5.79 -8.83 -31.50
CA ILE A 262 -6.86 -9.07 -32.49
C ILE A 262 -7.92 -10.05 -31.94
N ALA A 263 -7.47 -11.17 -31.35
CA ALA A 263 -8.39 -12.15 -30.78
C ALA A 263 -9.25 -11.54 -29.66
N PHE A 264 -8.64 -10.72 -28.81
CA PHE A 264 -9.32 -10.02 -27.72
C PHE A 264 -10.35 -9.01 -28.26
N ALA A 265 -9.93 -8.18 -29.24
CA ALA A 265 -10.77 -7.17 -29.89
C ALA A 265 -11.98 -7.81 -30.58
N LYS A 266 -11.79 -8.97 -31.24
CA LYS A 266 -12.87 -9.77 -31.85
C LYS A 266 -13.90 -10.22 -30.81
N VAL A 267 -13.47 -10.66 -29.62
CA VAL A 267 -14.41 -11.04 -28.55
C VAL A 267 -15.22 -9.84 -28.10
N TYR A 268 -14.60 -8.66 -28.00
CA TYR A 268 -15.29 -7.41 -27.65
C TYR A 268 -16.20 -6.87 -28.75
N GLY A 269 -15.91 -7.20 -30.01
CA GLY A 269 -16.62 -6.66 -31.17
C GLY A 269 -16.22 -5.21 -31.47
N ILE A 270 -14.95 -4.87 -31.21
CA ILE A 270 -14.37 -3.54 -31.45
C ILE A 270 -13.23 -3.69 -32.46
N ASP A 271 -13.09 -2.73 -33.36
CA ASP A 271 -11.90 -2.64 -34.22
C ASP A 271 -10.75 -1.91 -33.50
N LEU A 272 -9.56 -1.94 -34.09
CA LEU A 272 -8.39 -1.32 -33.47
C LEU A 272 -8.49 0.22 -33.45
N ALA A 273 -9.17 0.84 -34.41
CA ALA A 273 -9.29 2.30 -34.48
C ALA A 273 -10.17 2.83 -33.33
N GLY A 274 -11.34 2.23 -33.12
CA GLY A 274 -12.23 2.58 -32.00
C GLY A 274 -11.63 2.25 -30.64
N LEU A 275 -10.76 1.25 -30.54
CA LEU A 275 -10.01 0.97 -29.32
C LEU A 275 -9.00 2.09 -28.99
N ILE A 276 -8.26 2.58 -29.98
CA ILE A 276 -7.31 3.70 -29.79
C ILE A 276 -8.05 4.99 -29.42
N GLU A 277 -9.21 5.25 -30.03
CA GLU A 277 -10.07 6.37 -29.65
C GLU A 277 -10.47 6.30 -28.17
N GLN A 278 -10.97 5.15 -27.70
CA GLN A 278 -11.32 4.95 -26.29
C GLN A 278 -10.14 5.14 -25.33
N ILE A 279 -8.93 4.74 -25.71
CA ILE A 279 -7.74 4.95 -24.87
C ILE A 279 -7.42 6.43 -24.75
N ASN A 280 -7.48 7.15 -25.87
CA ASN A 280 -7.25 8.59 -25.89
C ASN A 280 -8.31 9.35 -25.08
N GLU A 281 -9.56 8.86 -25.05
CA GLU A 281 -10.64 9.42 -24.24
C GLU A 281 -10.45 9.20 -22.73
N VAL A 282 -9.95 8.04 -22.31
CA VAL A 282 -9.68 7.75 -20.88
C VAL A 282 -8.66 8.74 -20.30
N GLY A 283 -7.66 9.11 -21.11
CA GLY A 283 -6.60 10.04 -20.71
C GLY A 283 -5.74 9.55 -19.55
N ASP A 284 -4.92 10.44 -19.01
CA ASP A 284 -4.00 10.13 -17.91
C ASP A 284 -4.68 10.24 -16.54
N GLY A 285 -4.26 9.37 -15.61
CA GLY A 285 -4.67 9.47 -14.21
C GLY A 285 -6.08 8.96 -13.90
N ASN A 286 -6.61 8.02 -14.69
CA ASN A 286 -7.80 7.27 -14.31
C ASN A 286 -7.57 6.55 -12.97
N GLN A 287 -8.50 6.69 -12.03
CA GLN A 287 -8.42 6.10 -10.69
C GLN A 287 -9.59 5.16 -10.36
N ASP A 288 -10.30 4.69 -11.39
CA ASP A 288 -11.49 3.86 -11.24
C ASP A 288 -11.13 2.46 -10.72
N PHE A 289 -9.99 1.94 -11.15
CA PHE A 289 -9.48 0.61 -10.79
C PHE A 289 -8.55 0.67 -9.59
N GLU A 290 -7.61 1.61 -9.58
CA GLU A 290 -6.62 1.76 -8.52
C GLU A 290 -6.29 3.22 -8.26
N GLN A 291 -5.72 3.49 -7.09
CA GLN A 291 -5.26 4.83 -6.75
C GLN A 291 -4.05 4.77 -5.83
N LEU A 292 -3.06 5.64 -6.10
CA LEU A 292 -2.01 5.93 -5.13
C LEU A 292 -2.58 6.84 -4.04
N THR A 293 -2.71 6.32 -2.83
CA THR A 293 -3.39 7.01 -1.72
C THR A 293 -2.45 7.88 -0.89
N CYS A 294 -1.19 7.47 -0.77
CA CYS A 294 -0.18 8.18 0.01
C CYS A 294 1.24 7.75 -0.41
N ILE A 295 2.21 8.56 -0.04
CA ILE A 295 3.64 8.29 -0.21
C ILE A 295 4.39 8.70 1.05
N GLY A 296 5.45 7.99 1.43
CA GLY A 296 6.25 8.32 2.60
C GLY A 296 7.70 7.92 2.42
N MET A 297 8.58 8.55 3.19
CA MET A 297 9.97 8.12 3.30
C MET A 297 10.16 7.41 4.65
N GLN A 298 10.73 6.22 4.63
CA GLN A 298 11.19 5.54 5.84
C GLN A 298 12.71 5.79 5.95
N PRO A 299 13.15 6.61 6.93
CA PRO A 299 14.56 6.80 7.17
C PRO A 299 15.19 5.50 7.64
N GLY A 300 16.33 5.13 7.06
CA GLY A 300 17.11 3.98 7.50
C GLY A 300 18.50 4.40 7.94
N THR A 301 19.15 3.57 8.77
CA THR A 301 20.54 3.83 9.18
C THR A 301 21.48 3.87 7.98
N PHE A 302 21.28 2.95 7.02
CA PHE A 302 22.15 2.78 5.84
C PHE A 302 21.42 2.93 4.50
N VAL A 303 20.15 2.50 4.43
CA VAL A 303 19.33 2.55 3.22
C VAL A 303 17.97 3.11 3.58
N ASP A 304 17.64 4.25 3.00
CA ASP A 304 16.32 4.87 3.13
C ASP A 304 15.34 4.15 2.18
N GLN A 305 14.05 4.23 2.43
CA GLN A 305 13.04 3.63 1.55
C GLN A 305 11.96 4.65 1.20
N LEU A 306 11.62 4.72 -0.08
CA LEU A 306 10.45 5.42 -0.56
C LEU A 306 9.29 4.43 -0.60
N VAL A 307 8.16 4.82 -0.04
CA VAL A 307 6.99 3.96 0.17
C VAL A 307 5.80 4.59 -0.52
N GLY A 308 5.02 3.79 -1.24
CA GLY A 308 3.73 4.20 -1.79
C GLY A 308 2.66 3.16 -1.47
N VAL A 309 1.44 3.61 -1.15
CA VAL A 309 0.31 2.72 -0.87
C VAL A 309 -0.75 2.85 -1.96
N ILE A 310 -1.07 1.71 -2.56
CA ILE A 310 -2.03 1.59 -3.65
C ILE A 310 -3.31 1.00 -3.10
N ASN A 311 -4.44 1.62 -3.43
CA ASN A 311 -5.77 1.07 -3.15
C ASN A 311 -6.38 0.53 -4.45
N VAL A 312 -6.60 -0.78 -4.50
CA VAL A 312 -7.26 -1.49 -5.59
C VAL A 312 -8.76 -1.61 -5.29
N LYS A 313 -9.61 -1.16 -6.22
CA LYS A 313 -11.04 -0.91 -6.00
C LYS A 313 -11.95 -1.89 -6.76
N LYS A 314 -11.50 -2.40 -7.91
CA LYS A 314 -12.30 -3.29 -8.77
C LYS A 314 -11.92 -4.74 -8.54
N THR A 315 -12.90 -5.64 -8.69
CA THR A 315 -12.72 -7.09 -8.47
C THR A 315 -12.07 -7.80 -9.65
N ILE A 316 -12.07 -7.18 -10.83
CA ILE A 316 -11.61 -7.79 -12.08
C ILE A 316 -10.94 -6.76 -12.99
N GLY A 317 -9.97 -7.19 -13.78
CA GLY A 317 -9.18 -6.34 -14.68
C GLY A 317 -7.67 -6.40 -14.41
N TYR A 318 -7.19 -7.44 -13.72
CA TYR A 318 -5.83 -7.58 -13.20
C TYR A 318 -5.14 -8.88 -13.65
N GLY A 319 -5.50 -9.43 -14.80
CA GLY A 319 -4.80 -10.56 -15.43
C GLY A 319 -5.12 -11.93 -14.80
N GLY A 320 -6.30 -12.06 -14.18
CA GLY A 320 -6.78 -13.31 -13.59
C GLY A 320 -6.63 -13.43 -12.08
N GLY A 321 -7.28 -14.46 -11.54
CA GLY A 321 -7.32 -14.71 -10.10
C GLY A 321 -6.01 -15.20 -9.50
N LEU A 322 -6.01 -15.48 -8.19
CA LEU A 322 -4.81 -15.77 -7.40
C LEU A 322 -3.96 -16.97 -7.88
N CYS A 323 -4.48 -17.87 -8.73
CA CYS A 323 -3.68 -18.94 -9.35
C CYS A 323 -3.01 -18.54 -10.68
N SER A 324 -3.33 -17.38 -11.27
CA SER A 324 -2.68 -16.87 -12.48
C SER A 324 -1.53 -15.90 -12.15
N LYS A 325 -0.79 -15.50 -13.18
CA LYS A 325 0.27 -14.47 -13.05
C LYS A 325 -0.26 -13.12 -12.56
N GLY A 326 -1.53 -12.81 -12.82
CA GLY A 326 -2.11 -11.51 -12.50
C GLY A 326 -1.48 -10.38 -13.33
N SER A 327 -1.49 -9.18 -12.77
CA SER A 327 -0.83 -7.99 -13.31
C SER A 327 0.05 -7.36 -12.23
N ARG A 328 0.66 -6.21 -12.55
CA ARG A 328 1.49 -5.47 -11.60
C ARG A 328 1.02 -4.03 -11.51
N GLU A 329 1.12 -3.50 -10.31
CA GLU A 329 1.09 -2.06 -10.04
C GLU A 329 2.53 -1.57 -9.90
N TYR A 330 2.88 -0.53 -10.64
CA TYR A 330 4.19 0.09 -10.64
C TYR A 330 4.13 1.48 -10.02
N ILE A 331 5.11 1.82 -9.20
CA ILE A 331 5.29 3.17 -8.67
C ILE A 331 6.68 3.66 -9.07
N ALA A 332 6.73 4.65 -9.94
CA ALA A 332 7.94 5.42 -10.22
C ALA A 332 8.09 6.53 -9.18
N TYR A 333 9.28 6.67 -8.60
CA TYR A 333 9.58 7.67 -7.58
C TYR A 333 10.54 8.74 -8.10
N TYR A 334 10.26 9.98 -7.70
CA TYR A 334 11.10 11.14 -8.01
C TYR A 334 11.33 11.97 -6.74
N LEU A 335 12.55 12.45 -6.57
CA LEU A 335 12.93 13.35 -5.49
C LEU A 335 13.44 14.67 -6.06
N ASP A 336 13.08 15.78 -5.43
CA ASP A 336 13.61 17.12 -5.76
C ASP A 336 14.27 17.72 -4.51
N PHE A 337 15.59 17.88 -4.61
CA PHE A 337 16.46 18.44 -3.58
C PHE A 337 16.72 19.95 -3.77
N GLY A 338 16.07 20.59 -4.76
CA GLY A 338 16.19 22.01 -5.09
C GLY A 338 16.64 22.29 -6.53
N SER A 339 17.13 21.28 -7.25
CA SER A 339 17.60 21.38 -8.64
C SER A 339 16.61 20.82 -9.67
N GLY A 340 15.43 20.37 -9.23
CA GLY A 340 14.44 19.71 -10.08
C GLY A 340 14.28 18.23 -9.73
N TRP A 341 13.36 17.58 -10.44
CA TRP A 341 12.98 16.18 -10.18
C TRP A 341 14.04 15.22 -10.72
N GLU A 342 14.58 14.39 -9.84
CA GLU A 342 15.46 13.28 -10.17
C GLU A 342 14.68 11.96 -10.05
N TYR A 343 14.74 11.11 -11.08
CA TYR A 343 14.17 9.77 -11.03
C TYR A 343 15.00 8.86 -10.10
N MET A 344 14.34 8.28 -9.11
CA MET A 344 14.98 7.39 -8.14
C MET A 344 14.87 5.92 -8.53
N GLY A 345 13.87 5.57 -9.35
CA GLY A 345 13.58 4.20 -9.75
C GLY A 345 12.11 3.85 -9.63
N THR A 346 11.78 2.64 -10.07
CA THR A 346 10.42 2.09 -10.06
C THR A 346 10.34 0.85 -9.17
N ALA A 347 9.37 0.83 -8.25
CA ALA A 347 8.99 -0.35 -7.48
C ALA A 347 7.69 -0.94 -8.01
N SER A 348 7.36 -2.17 -7.63
CA SER A 348 6.07 -2.76 -8.02
C SER A 348 5.57 -3.83 -7.05
N VAL A 349 4.27 -4.14 -7.16
CA VAL A 349 3.58 -5.18 -6.40
C VAL A 349 2.64 -5.96 -7.33
N GLY A 350 2.53 -7.27 -7.12
CA GLY A 350 1.60 -8.12 -7.88
C GLY A 350 0.16 -7.93 -7.39
N VAL A 351 -0.79 -7.91 -8.33
CA VAL A 351 -2.23 -7.83 -8.05
C VAL A 351 -2.99 -8.83 -8.93
N ASN A 352 -4.17 -9.24 -8.48
CA ASN A 352 -4.99 -10.28 -9.10
C ASN A 352 -6.47 -9.91 -9.05
N ASP A 353 -7.26 -10.56 -9.91
CA ASP A 353 -8.72 -10.53 -9.81
C ASP A 353 -9.16 -11.23 -8.52
N ILE A 354 -9.97 -10.55 -7.72
CA ILE A 354 -10.44 -11.01 -6.41
C ILE A 354 -11.92 -10.67 -6.31
N ASN A 355 -12.77 -11.68 -6.13
CA ASN A 355 -14.21 -11.51 -6.15
C ASN A 355 -14.75 -10.83 -4.88
N SER A 356 -14.08 -11.03 -3.74
CA SER A 356 -14.53 -10.55 -2.43
C SER A 356 -13.91 -9.23 -1.97
N ILE A 357 -13.44 -8.37 -2.90
CA ILE A 357 -12.92 -7.04 -2.52
C ILE A 357 -13.99 -6.25 -1.76
N PRO A 358 -13.67 -5.72 -0.57
CA PRO A 358 -14.61 -4.91 0.20
C PRO A 358 -14.77 -3.51 -0.39
N ALA A 359 -15.77 -2.76 0.09
CA ALA A 359 -16.08 -1.43 -0.43
C ALA A 359 -14.94 -0.41 -0.28
N ASP A 360 -14.08 -0.56 0.73
CA ASP A 360 -12.88 0.25 0.97
C ASP A 360 -11.64 -0.22 0.18
N GLY A 361 -11.78 -1.26 -0.65
CA GLY A 361 -10.74 -1.77 -1.52
C GLY A 361 -9.68 -2.62 -0.81
N LEU A 362 -8.65 -2.99 -1.57
CA LEU A 362 -7.47 -3.69 -1.08
C LEU A 362 -6.25 -2.78 -1.12
N ASN A 363 -5.50 -2.74 -0.03
CA ASN A 363 -4.36 -1.87 0.11
C ASN A 363 -3.05 -2.64 -0.02
N TYR A 364 -2.32 -2.32 -1.07
CA TYR A 364 -0.99 -2.85 -1.36
C TYR A 364 0.06 -1.77 -1.14
N THR A 365 1.32 -2.17 -1.01
CA THR A 365 2.44 -1.23 -1.05
C THR A 365 3.49 -1.71 -2.03
N ALA A 366 4.08 -0.76 -2.76
CA ALA A 366 5.36 -0.94 -3.41
C ALA A 366 6.34 0.03 -2.73
N TYR A 367 7.57 -0.41 -2.51
CA TYR A 367 8.60 0.41 -1.89
C TYR A 367 9.94 0.25 -2.60
N LEU A 368 10.71 1.33 -2.61
CA LEU A 368 11.99 1.43 -3.29
C LEU A 368 13.10 1.78 -2.29
N PRO A 369 14.06 0.88 -2.04
CA PRO A 369 15.28 1.21 -1.32
C PRO A 369 16.11 2.23 -2.12
N VAL A 370 16.58 3.29 -1.47
CA VAL A 370 17.37 4.37 -2.08
C VAL A 370 18.55 4.76 -1.18
N ASN A 371 19.66 5.18 -1.78
CA ASN A 371 20.81 5.68 -1.05
C ASN A 371 20.83 7.21 -1.06
N LEU A 372 20.42 7.82 0.04
CA LEU A 372 20.38 9.28 0.19
C LEU A 372 21.53 9.83 1.04
N LEU A 373 22.55 9.02 1.34
CA LEU A 373 23.67 9.42 2.22
C LEU A 373 24.37 10.71 1.72
N LYS A 374 24.52 10.86 0.40
CA LYS A 374 25.16 12.04 -0.21
C LYS A 374 24.41 13.36 0.02
N TYR A 375 23.12 13.30 0.36
CA TYR A 375 22.29 14.49 0.63
C TYR A 375 22.20 14.81 2.12
N ARG A 376 22.65 13.91 3.02
CA ARG A 376 22.56 14.15 4.47
C ARG A 376 23.49 15.30 4.87
N GLN A 377 22.99 16.19 5.71
CA GLN A 377 23.76 17.29 6.29
C GLN A 377 23.82 17.16 7.81
N HIS A 378 24.67 17.98 8.44
CA HIS A 378 24.70 18.12 9.88
C HIS A 378 23.31 18.49 10.43
N CYS A 379 22.92 17.97 11.60
CA CYS A 379 21.57 18.11 12.18
C CYS A 379 21.10 19.56 12.36
N THR A 380 22.01 20.54 12.35
CA THR A 380 21.66 21.97 12.39
C THR A 380 21.15 22.52 11.05
N LYS A 381 21.24 21.74 9.97
CA LYS A 381 20.82 22.10 8.61
C LYS A 381 19.87 21.02 8.07
N PRO A 382 18.56 21.09 8.39
CA PRO A 382 17.59 20.15 7.87
C PRO A 382 17.61 20.13 6.35
N VAL A 383 17.57 18.92 5.77
CA VAL A 383 17.38 18.74 4.34
C VAL A 383 15.95 18.28 4.12
N LEU A 384 15.15 19.15 3.52
CA LEU A 384 13.79 18.86 3.10
C LEU A 384 13.82 18.44 1.64
N VAL A 385 13.21 17.30 1.34
CA VAL A 385 13.10 16.77 -0.02
C VAL A 385 11.64 16.71 -0.42
N LYS A 386 11.33 17.20 -1.62
CA LYS A 386 10.00 16.96 -2.20
C LYS A 386 10.00 15.59 -2.84
N MET A 387 8.93 14.84 -2.59
CA MET A 387 8.73 13.54 -3.20
C MET A 387 7.52 13.58 -4.13
N ARG A 388 7.66 12.94 -5.28
CA ARG A 388 6.58 12.66 -6.23
C ARG A 388 6.61 11.18 -6.55
N ALA A 389 5.44 10.62 -6.78
CA ALA A 389 5.32 9.28 -7.29
C ALA A 389 4.23 9.19 -8.36
N ILE A 390 4.42 8.30 -9.32
CA ILE A 390 3.49 8.03 -10.41
C ILE A 390 3.12 6.57 -10.36
N LEU A 391 1.83 6.28 -10.20
CA LEU A 391 1.28 4.94 -10.30
C LEU A 391 0.97 4.64 -11.77
N SER A 392 1.37 3.46 -12.23
CA SER A 392 0.99 2.90 -13.51
C SER A 392 0.68 1.41 -13.37
N TRP A 393 -0.31 0.94 -14.11
CA TRP A 393 -0.73 -0.46 -14.11
C TRP A 393 -0.20 -1.19 -15.34
N ALA A 394 0.14 -2.47 -15.15
CA ALA A 394 0.63 -3.45 -16.14
C ALA A 394 1.97 -3.12 -16.84
N SER A 395 2.27 -1.86 -17.07
CA SER A 395 3.52 -1.37 -17.62
C SER A 395 4.14 -0.31 -16.69
N PRO A 396 5.46 -0.30 -16.49
CA PRO A 396 6.11 0.75 -15.72
C PRO A 396 5.95 2.12 -16.42
N PRO A 397 5.90 3.23 -15.67
CA PRO A 397 5.98 4.57 -16.26
C PRO A 397 7.27 4.73 -17.07
N PRO A 398 7.30 5.57 -18.12
CA PRO A 398 8.54 5.94 -18.80
C PRO A 398 9.47 6.69 -17.83
N ASP A 399 10.78 6.50 -18.01
CA ASP A 399 11.82 7.11 -17.15
C ASP A 399 11.85 8.65 -17.20
#